data_AF-A0A7Y3EM95-F1
#
_entry.id   AF-A0A7Y3EM95-F1
#
_cell.length_a   1.000
_cell.length_b   1.000
_cell.length_c   1.000
_cell.angle_alpha   90.00
_cell.angle_beta   90.00
_cell.angle_gamma   90.00
#
_symmetry.space_group_name_H-M   'P 1'
#
loop_
_entity.id
_entity.type
_entity.pdbx_description
1 polymer ?
#
loop_
_entity_poly.entity_id
_entity_poly.type
_entity_poly.pdbx_seq_one_letter_code
_entity_poly.pdbx_strand_id
1 'polypeptide(L)'
;MPLIKGEFIIIVKIITSCLTAAFLIFFISALSGEDLKKNNDIIGKLNASMEEISTQLDTGIQERIGKLGEVPSINPYKKFYCVEFAKEIHDISYLTEKQKILFDTYNVRDFETKSKRLVSFTENSDIDNLLNELEIVKRELKNSVNLISKKKKRLTRQRNAYIIFFFILWVVLYIYYSRGLISEKDKT
;
A
#
# COMPACT_ATOMS: atom_id res chain seq x y z
N MET A 1 -8.62 -37.38 40.27
CA MET A 1 -9.00 -36.27 39.38
C MET A 1 -8.27 -34.91 39.64
N PRO A 2 -6.99 -34.84 40.08
CA PRO A 2 -6.29 -33.55 40.26
C PRO A 2 -5.57 -33.03 38.99
N LEU A 3 -5.22 -33.90 38.03
CA LEU A 3 -4.53 -33.52 36.78
C LEU A 3 -5.35 -32.54 35.92
N ILE A 4 -6.66 -32.81 35.76
CA ILE A 4 -7.58 -31.98 34.95
C ILE A 4 -7.69 -30.55 35.50
N LYS A 5 -7.63 -30.38 36.84
CA LYS A 5 -7.69 -29.04 37.47
C LYS A 5 -6.41 -28.24 37.22
N GLY A 6 -5.24 -28.90 37.24
CA GLY A 6 -3.95 -28.26 36.96
C GLY A 6 -3.84 -27.79 35.51
N GLU A 7 -4.22 -28.64 34.56
CA GLU A 7 -4.23 -28.33 33.13
C GLU A 7 -5.20 -27.17 32.80
N PHE A 8 -6.40 -27.19 33.38
CA PHE A 8 -7.37 -26.11 33.20
C PHE A 8 -6.84 -24.76 33.70
N ILE A 9 -6.18 -24.72 34.86
CA ILE A 9 -5.57 -23.49 35.40
C ILE A 9 -4.46 -22.97 34.47
N ILE A 10 -3.66 -23.86 33.87
CA ILE A 10 -2.61 -23.47 32.92
C ILE A 10 -3.23 -22.83 31.67
N ILE A 11 -4.29 -23.43 31.13
CA ILE A 11 -5.00 -22.89 29.96
C ILE A 11 -5.56 -21.50 30.26
N VAL A 12 -6.21 -21.32 31.42
CA VAL A 12 -6.73 -20.01 31.84
C VAL A 12 -5.61 -18.97 31.93
N LYS A 13 -4.45 -19.32 32.50
CA LYS A 13 -3.27 -18.42 32.58
C LYS A 13 -2.75 -18.02 31.19
N ILE A 14 -2.70 -18.96 30.26
CA ILE A 14 -2.29 -18.69 28.87
C ILE A 14 -3.25 -17.69 28.22
N ILE A 15 -4.56 -17.93 28.36
CA ILE A 15 -5.59 -17.06 27.76
C ILE A 15 -5.57 -15.66 28.40
N THR A 16 -5.53 -15.56 29.73
CA THR A 16 -5.55 -14.27 30.43
C THR A 16 -4.28 -13.47 30.14
N SER A 17 -3.09 -14.08 30.21
CA SER A 17 -1.83 -13.41 29.87
C SER A 17 -1.81 -12.91 28.41
N CYS A 18 -2.34 -13.71 27.47
CA CYS A 18 -2.44 -13.33 26.06
C CYS A 18 -3.39 -12.14 25.87
N LEU A 19 -4.57 -12.19 26.51
CA LEU A 19 -5.56 -11.12 26.42
C LEU A 19 -5.02 -9.81 27.00
N THR A 20 -4.38 -9.86 28.18
CA THR A 20 -3.75 -8.69 28.81
C THR A 20 -2.63 -8.12 27.95
N ALA A 21 -1.83 -8.98 27.30
CA ALA A 21 -0.79 -8.53 26.37
C ALA A 21 -1.36 -7.80 25.15
N ALA A 22 -2.45 -8.33 24.58
CA ALA A 22 -3.14 -7.72 23.45
C ALA A 22 -3.72 -6.35 23.81
N PHE A 23 -4.35 -6.23 25.00
CA PHE A 23 -4.86 -4.94 25.50
C PHE A 23 -3.75 -3.91 25.70
N LEU A 24 -2.61 -4.31 26.28
CA LEU A 24 -1.49 -3.39 26.51
C LEU A 24 -0.89 -2.88 25.20
N ILE A 25 -0.78 -3.73 24.18
CA ILE A 25 -0.29 -3.29 22.87
C ILE A 25 -1.27 -2.36 22.19
N PHE A 26 -2.56 -2.66 22.27
CA PHE A 26 -3.58 -1.75 21.75
C PHE A 26 -3.48 -0.38 22.44
N PHE A 27 -3.27 -0.36 23.76
CA PHE A 27 -3.11 0.87 24.53
C PHE A 27 -1.83 1.65 24.15
N ILE A 28 -0.69 0.97 24.02
CA ILE A 28 0.59 1.58 23.59
C ILE A 28 0.49 2.11 22.16
N SER A 29 -0.18 1.38 21.28
CA SER A 29 -0.47 1.78 19.89
C SER A 29 -1.29 3.06 19.87
N ALA A 30 -2.39 3.10 20.65
CA ALA A 30 -3.26 4.28 20.76
C ALA A 30 -2.52 5.49 21.35
N LEU A 31 -1.69 5.30 22.39
CA LEU A 31 -0.82 6.34 22.97
C LEU A 31 0.20 6.88 21.97
N SER A 32 0.73 6.01 21.11
CA SER A 32 1.69 6.38 20.07
C SER A 32 1.01 7.04 18.85
N GLY A 33 -0.33 7.11 18.84
CA GLY A 33 -1.13 7.60 17.70
C GLY A 33 -1.06 6.68 16.47
N GLU A 34 -0.54 5.46 16.62
CA GLU A 34 -0.44 4.47 15.55
C GLU A 34 -1.65 3.53 15.64
N ASP A 35 -2.40 3.39 14.54
CA ASP A 35 -3.47 2.39 14.44
C ASP A 35 -2.96 1.19 13.65
N LEU A 36 -2.70 0.08 14.36
CA LEU A 36 -2.16 -1.16 13.79
C LEU A 36 -3.06 -1.76 12.72
N LYS A 37 -4.39 -1.68 12.90
CA LYS A 37 -5.35 -2.21 11.93
C LYS A 37 -5.32 -1.36 10.67
N LYS A 38 -5.40 -0.04 10.83
CA LYS A 38 -5.31 0.91 9.71
C LYS A 38 -3.98 0.75 8.94
N ASN A 39 -2.86 0.57 9.64
CA ASN A 39 -1.55 0.35 9.01
C ASN A 39 -1.53 -0.95 8.19
N ASN A 40 -2.13 -2.03 8.68
CA ASN A 40 -2.22 -3.28 7.94
C ASN A 40 -3.12 -3.16 6.71
N ASP A 41 -4.26 -2.48 6.83
CA ASP A 41 -5.16 -2.21 5.70
C ASP A 41 -4.47 -1.35 4.62
N ILE A 42 -3.67 -0.36 5.05
CA ILE A 42 -2.86 0.46 4.15
C ILE A 42 -1.81 -0.41 3.42
N ILE A 43 -1.16 -1.37 4.09
CA ILE A 43 -0.21 -2.29 3.42
C ILE A 43 -0.92 -3.07 2.30
N GLY A 44 -2.13 -3.58 2.55
CA GLY A 44 -2.93 -4.28 1.55
C GLY A 44 -3.26 -3.42 0.33
N LYS A 45 -3.74 -2.19 0.58
CA LYS A 45 -4.02 -1.20 -0.48
C LYS A 45 -2.77 -0.85 -1.29
N LEU A 46 -1.64 -0.65 -0.62
CA LEU A 46 -0.36 -0.36 -1.26
C LEU A 46 0.13 -1.53 -2.14
N ASN A 47 -0.11 -2.79 -1.73
CA ASN A 47 0.22 -3.97 -2.54
C ASN A 47 -0.61 -4.02 -3.82
N ALA A 48 -1.93 -3.93 -3.69
CA ALA A 48 -2.83 -3.96 -4.84
C ALA A 48 -2.50 -2.85 -5.84
N SER A 49 -2.18 -1.65 -5.34
CA SER A 49 -1.82 -0.54 -6.22
C SER A 49 -0.44 -0.68 -6.88
N MET A 50 0.52 -1.27 -6.18
CA MET A 50 1.83 -1.57 -6.75
C MET A 50 1.73 -2.63 -7.86
N GLU A 51 0.91 -3.65 -7.66
CA GLU A 51 0.62 -4.68 -8.65
C GLU A 51 -0.10 -4.11 -9.88
N GLU A 52 -1.13 -3.27 -9.66
CA GLU A 52 -1.83 -2.55 -10.73
C GLU A 52 -0.85 -1.73 -11.59
N ILE A 53 0.04 -0.95 -10.96
CA ILE A 53 1.01 -0.12 -11.69
C ILE A 53 2.06 -0.98 -12.41
N SER A 54 2.56 -2.05 -11.76
CA SER A 54 3.59 -2.91 -12.35
C SER A 54 3.05 -3.62 -13.59
N THR A 55 1.84 -4.18 -13.50
CA THR A 55 1.16 -4.81 -14.65
C THR A 55 0.95 -3.83 -15.80
N GLN A 56 0.59 -2.57 -15.52
CA GLN A 56 0.48 -1.56 -16.57
C GLN A 56 1.86 -1.22 -17.17
N LEU A 57 2.89 -1.06 -16.35
CA LEU A 57 4.23 -0.70 -16.82
C LEU A 57 4.87 -1.80 -17.69
N ASP A 58 4.71 -3.06 -17.28
CA ASP A 58 5.40 -4.20 -17.88
C ASP A 58 4.73 -4.65 -19.19
N THR A 59 3.40 -4.69 -19.24
CA THR A 59 2.65 -5.18 -20.42
C THR A 59 1.51 -4.25 -20.83
N GLY A 60 0.73 -3.72 -19.89
CA GLY A 60 -0.51 -3.00 -20.20
C GLY A 60 -0.35 -1.80 -21.13
N ILE A 61 0.71 -1.00 -20.95
CA ILE A 61 0.99 0.15 -21.83
C ILE A 61 1.32 -0.30 -23.26
N GLN A 62 2.12 -1.36 -23.41
CA GLN A 62 2.47 -1.87 -24.74
C GLN A 62 1.26 -2.48 -25.44
N GLU A 63 0.41 -3.21 -24.71
CA GLU A 63 -0.83 -3.77 -25.26
C GLU A 63 -1.81 -2.68 -25.69
N ARG A 64 -1.99 -1.62 -24.89
CA ARG A 64 -2.83 -0.47 -25.23
C ARG A 64 -2.35 0.22 -26.50
N ILE A 65 -1.05 0.47 -26.61
CA ILE A 65 -0.45 1.07 -27.81
C ILE A 65 -0.55 0.13 -29.01
N GLY A 66 -0.34 -1.17 -28.81
CA GLY A 66 -0.47 -2.17 -29.87
C GLY A 66 -1.88 -2.25 -30.46
N LYS A 67 -2.93 -2.02 -29.65
CA LYS A 67 -4.32 -1.93 -30.13
C LYS A 67 -4.60 -0.71 -31.01
N LEU A 68 -3.85 0.37 -30.83
CA LEU A 68 -3.96 1.58 -31.68
C LEU A 68 -3.41 1.34 -33.09
N GLY A 69 -2.54 0.33 -33.25
CA GLY A 69 -1.91 0.00 -34.53
C GLY A 69 -0.80 0.98 -34.92
N GLU A 70 -0.46 0.98 -36.21
CA GLU A 70 0.59 1.83 -36.76
C GLU A 70 0.13 3.29 -36.93
N VAL A 71 1.08 4.21 -36.77
CA VAL A 71 0.86 5.64 -36.94
C VAL A 71 0.47 5.93 -38.40
N PRO A 72 -0.72 6.50 -38.65
CA PRO A 72 -1.13 6.86 -40.01
C PRO A 72 -0.30 8.03 -40.57
N SER A 73 0.09 7.93 -41.83
CA SER A 73 0.83 8.99 -42.54
C SER A 73 -0.07 10.13 -43.05
N ILE A 74 -1.38 9.92 -43.15
CA ILE A 74 -2.35 10.85 -43.76
C ILE A 74 -3.10 11.66 -42.69
N ASN A 75 -3.23 12.97 -42.91
CA ASN A 75 -3.62 13.97 -41.89
C ASN A 75 -5.14 14.27 -41.78
N PRO A 76 -6.03 13.27 -41.86
CA PRO A 76 -7.05 13.22 -40.81
C PRO A 76 -6.84 12.05 -39.86
N TYR A 77 -6.45 10.89 -40.39
CA TYR A 77 -6.26 9.67 -39.62
C TYR A 77 -5.16 9.81 -38.57
N LYS A 78 -4.10 10.55 -38.88
CA LYS A 78 -3.05 10.90 -37.92
C LYS A 78 -3.61 11.65 -36.70
N LYS A 79 -4.53 12.59 -36.92
CA LYS A 79 -5.17 13.35 -35.84
C LYS A 79 -6.02 12.46 -34.95
N PHE A 80 -6.84 11.58 -35.55
CA PHE A 80 -7.63 10.59 -34.79
C PHE A 80 -6.74 9.66 -33.97
N TYR A 81 -5.64 9.18 -34.55
CA TYR A 81 -4.66 8.37 -33.82
C TYR A 81 -4.07 9.13 -32.62
N CYS A 82 -3.68 10.40 -32.81
CA CYS A 82 -3.15 11.23 -31.73
C CYS A 82 -4.16 11.38 -30.59
N VAL A 83 -5.44 11.59 -30.90
CA VAL A 83 -6.52 11.72 -29.91
C VAL A 83 -6.67 10.44 -29.09
N GLU A 84 -6.76 9.27 -29.74
CA GLU A 84 -6.85 7.99 -29.03
C GLU A 84 -5.58 7.71 -28.22
N PHE A 85 -4.39 8.03 -28.76
CA PHE A 85 -3.15 7.85 -28.03
C PHE A 85 -3.04 8.77 -26.81
N ALA A 86 -3.46 10.03 -26.93
CA ALA A 86 -3.51 10.97 -25.81
C ALA A 86 -4.50 10.53 -24.73
N LYS A 87 -5.63 9.93 -25.12
CA LYS A 87 -6.59 9.32 -24.18
C LYS A 87 -5.97 8.16 -23.41
N GLU A 88 -5.24 7.27 -24.08
CA GLU A 88 -4.51 6.20 -23.39
C GLU A 88 -3.45 6.75 -22.42
N ILE A 89 -2.69 7.77 -22.82
CA ILE A 89 -1.73 8.45 -21.93
C ILE A 89 -2.44 9.07 -20.72
N HIS A 90 -3.60 9.70 -20.93
CA HIS A 90 -4.40 10.28 -19.86
C HIS A 90 -4.86 9.21 -18.86
N ASP A 91 -5.41 8.09 -19.35
CA ASP A 91 -5.85 6.97 -18.51
C ASP A 91 -4.70 6.37 -17.70
N ILE A 92 -3.53 6.20 -18.32
CA ILE A 92 -2.33 5.72 -17.63
C ILE A 92 -1.87 6.75 -16.58
N SER A 93 -1.93 8.04 -16.91
CA SER A 93 -1.55 9.12 -15.98
C SER A 93 -2.46 9.18 -14.76
N TYR A 94 -3.74 8.80 -14.90
CA TYR A 94 -4.68 8.75 -13.78
C TYR A 94 -4.23 7.79 -12.66
N LEU A 95 -3.52 6.71 -13.01
CA LEU A 95 -2.92 5.80 -12.02
C LEU A 95 -1.86 6.49 -11.16
N THR A 96 -1.07 7.40 -11.75
CA THR A 96 -0.11 8.21 -11.00
C THR A 96 -0.81 9.19 -10.06
N GLU A 97 -1.91 9.78 -10.49
CA GLU A 97 -2.69 10.73 -9.68
C GLU A 97 -3.38 10.04 -8.51
N LYS A 98 -3.95 8.85 -8.72
CA LYS A 98 -4.47 7.98 -7.66
C LYS A 98 -3.41 7.69 -6.59
N GLN A 99 -2.14 7.53 -6.97
CA GLN A 99 -1.04 7.44 -6.00
C GLN A 99 -0.79 8.75 -5.28
N LYS A 100 -0.68 9.86 -6.00
CA LYS A 100 -0.43 11.17 -5.37
C LYS A 100 -1.52 11.49 -4.33
N ILE A 101 -2.76 11.07 -4.55
CA ILE A 101 -3.84 11.19 -3.55
C ILE A 101 -3.53 10.35 -2.30
N LEU A 102 -3.06 9.10 -2.45
CA LEU A 102 -2.65 8.23 -1.34
C LEU A 102 -1.43 8.74 -0.54
N PHE A 103 -0.71 9.71 -1.09
CA PHE A 103 0.45 10.35 -0.46
C PHE A 103 0.19 11.82 -0.10
N ASP A 104 -1.04 12.32 -0.24
CA ASP A 104 -1.42 13.72 0.00
C ASP A 104 -0.60 14.75 -0.81
N THR A 105 -0.05 14.33 -1.95
CA THR A 105 0.74 15.16 -2.87
C THR A 105 -0.01 15.48 -4.17
N TYR A 106 -1.31 15.21 -4.23
CA TYR A 106 -2.12 15.44 -5.43
C TYR A 106 -2.38 16.93 -5.64
N ASN A 107 -2.22 17.38 -6.89
CA ASN A 107 -2.51 18.75 -7.29
C ASN A 107 -3.38 18.77 -8.56
N VAL A 108 -4.62 19.23 -8.40
CA VAL A 108 -5.61 19.33 -9.48
C VAL A 108 -5.11 20.20 -10.63
N ARG A 109 -4.40 21.29 -10.34
CA ARG A 109 -3.91 22.23 -11.37
C ARG A 109 -2.86 21.60 -12.26
N ASP A 110 -1.99 20.78 -11.68
CA ASP A 110 -0.95 20.08 -12.44
C ASP A 110 -1.57 19.05 -13.38
N PHE A 111 -2.60 18.33 -12.90
CA PHE A 111 -3.36 17.38 -13.71
C PHE A 111 -4.15 18.06 -14.84
N GLU A 112 -4.79 19.18 -14.56
CA GLU A 112 -5.49 19.98 -15.57
C GLU A 112 -4.51 20.51 -16.63
N THR A 113 -3.35 20.99 -16.20
CA THR A 113 -2.30 21.49 -17.10
C THR A 113 -1.78 20.38 -18.01
N LYS A 114 -1.57 19.17 -17.48
CA LYS A 114 -1.20 17.99 -18.27
C LYS A 114 -2.29 17.65 -19.30
N SER A 115 -3.56 17.69 -18.89
CA SER A 115 -4.70 17.42 -19.78
C SER A 115 -4.79 18.44 -20.93
N LYS A 116 -4.63 19.74 -20.63
CA LYS A 116 -4.59 20.80 -21.66
C LYS A 116 -3.42 20.61 -22.63
N ARG A 117 -2.26 20.21 -22.12
CA ARG A 117 -1.08 19.93 -22.95
C ARG A 117 -1.33 18.76 -23.90
N LEU A 118 -1.91 17.66 -23.41
CA LEU A 118 -2.29 16.52 -24.25
C LEU A 118 -3.24 16.96 -25.37
N VAL A 119 -4.28 17.73 -25.06
CA VAL A 119 -5.19 18.27 -26.07
C VAL A 119 -4.43 19.09 -27.12
N SER A 120 -3.52 19.98 -26.72
CA SER A 120 -2.73 20.77 -27.66
C SER A 120 -1.85 19.92 -28.59
N PHE A 121 -1.32 18.79 -28.11
CA PHE A 121 -0.55 17.87 -28.95
C PHE A 121 -1.44 17.14 -29.96
N THR A 122 -2.67 16.80 -29.57
CA THR A 122 -3.64 16.18 -30.49
C THR A 122 -4.14 17.14 -31.57
N GLU A 123 -4.31 18.43 -31.24
CA GLU A 123 -4.75 19.44 -32.21
C GLU A 123 -3.72 19.65 -33.32
N ASN A 124 -2.44 19.56 -32.97
CA ASN A 124 -1.30 19.71 -33.87
C ASN A 124 -0.85 18.40 -34.53
N SER A 125 -1.52 17.26 -34.27
CA SER A 125 -1.11 15.92 -34.74
C SER A 125 0.36 15.59 -34.40
N ASP A 126 0.81 16.01 -33.22
CA ASP A 126 2.19 15.94 -32.76
C ASP A 126 2.45 14.66 -31.93
N ILE A 127 2.84 13.61 -32.65
CA ILE A 127 3.05 12.28 -32.07
C ILE A 127 4.33 12.22 -31.25
N ASP A 128 5.37 12.95 -31.65
CA ASP A 128 6.66 12.92 -30.97
C ASP A 128 6.53 13.47 -29.55
N ASN A 129 5.78 14.57 -29.39
CA ASN A 129 5.48 15.12 -28.08
C ASN A 129 4.56 14.23 -27.23
N LEU A 130 3.62 13.50 -27.85
CA LEU A 130 2.81 12.50 -27.14
C LEU A 130 3.66 11.31 -26.66
N LEU A 131 4.61 10.84 -27.47
CA LEU A 131 5.54 9.78 -27.08
C LEU A 131 6.44 10.22 -25.92
N ASN A 132 6.94 11.46 -25.97
CA ASN A 132 7.70 12.05 -24.87
C ASN A 132 6.87 12.13 -23.59
N GLU A 133 5.60 12.55 -23.67
CA GLU A 133 4.71 12.63 -22.50
C GLU A 133 4.41 11.22 -21.94
N LEU A 134 4.24 10.21 -22.80
CA LEU A 134 4.12 8.82 -22.36
C LEU A 134 5.37 8.35 -21.59
N GLU A 135 6.56 8.69 -22.07
CA GLU A 135 7.79 8.34 -21.35
C GLU A 135 7.87 9.03 -19.98
N ILE A 136 7.45 10.28 -19.89
CA ILE A 136 7.37 11.01 -18.62
C ILE A 136 6.42 10.26 -17.67
N VAL A 137 5.22 9.90 -18.13
CA VAL A 137 4.25 9.15 -17.33
C VAL A 137 4.80 7.79 -16.89
N LYS A 138 5.52 7.06 -17.76
CA LYS A 138 6.20 5.80 -17.39
C LYS A 138 7.23 6.02 -16.26
N ARG A 139 8.00 7.10 -16.33
CA ARG A 139 8.98 7.45 -15.28
C ARG A 139 8.28 7.82 -13.96
N GLU A 140 7.19 8.57 -14.03
CA GLU A 140 6.35 8.91 -12.87
C GLU A 140 5.74 7.66 -12.21
N LEU A 141 5.24 6.71 -13.00
CA LEU A 141 4.74 5.42 -12.50
C LEU A 141 5.83 4.61 -11.80
N LYS A 142 7.01 4.50 -12.42
CA LYS A 142 8.16 3.80 -11.82
C LYS A 142 8.59 4.46 -10.50
N ASN A 143 8.62 5.78 -10.45
CA ASN A 143 8.91 6.51 -9.22
C ASN A 143 7.83 6.29 -8.15
N SER A 144 6.56 6.23 -8.55
CA SER A 144 5.45 5.93 -7.65
C SER A 144 5.59 4.54 -7.03
N VAL A 145 5.93 3.52 -7.82
CA VAL A 145 6.24 2.16 -7.30
C VAL A 145 7.36 2.19 -6.27
N ASN A 146 8.43 2.94 -6.52
CA ASN A 146 9.54 3.08 -5.58
C ASN A 146 9.11 3.72 -4.26
N LEU A 147 8.25 4.75 -4.30
CA LEU A 147 7.71 5.40 -3.10
C LEU A 147 6.79 4.47 -2.32
N ILE A 148 5.91 3.75 -3.00
CA ILE A 148 5.03 2.73 -2.41
C ILE A 148 5.85 1.65 -1.71
N SER A 149 6.88 1.13 -2.37
CA SER A 149 7.77 0.11 -1.81
C SER A 149 8.47 0.60 -0.54
N LYS A 150 8.97 1.84 -0.53
CA LYS A 150 9.57 2.46 0.67
C LYS A 150 8.56 2.58 1.83
N LYS A 151 7.35 3.10 1.56
CA LYS A 151 6.28 3.24 2.57
C LYS A 151 5.84 1.88 3.12
N LYS A 152 5.62 0.89 2.23
CA LYS A 152 5.31 -0.50 2.60
C LYS A 152 6.37 -1.12 3.49
N LYS A 153 7.66 -0.95 3.17
CA LYS A 153 8.77 -1.48 3.96
C LYS A 153 8.77 -0.91 5.39
N ARG A 154 8.50 0.39 5.53
CA ARG A 154 8.37 1.05 6.84
C ARG A 154 7.19 0.48 7.64
N LEU A 155 6.00 0.42 7.05
CA LEU A 155 4.80 -0.10 7.72
C LEU A 155 4.94 -1.58 8.10
N THR A 156 5.55 -2.38 7.23
CA THR A 156 5.81 -3.80 7.50
C THR A 156 6.81 -3.97 8.65
N ARG A 157 7.85 -3.12 8.71
CA ARG A 157 8.80 -3.12 9.82
C ARG A 157 8.12 -2.75 11.14
N GLN A 158 7.26 -1.72 11.14
CA GLN A 158 6.47 -1.35 12.32
C GLN A 158 5.59 -2.52 12.77
N ARG A 159 4.80 -3.10 11.86
CA ARG A 159 3.98 -4.29 12.15
C ARG A 159 4.79 -5.42 12.79
N ASN A 160 5.94 -5.76 12.20
CA ASN A 160 6.81 -6.81 12.73
C ASN A 160 7.37 -6.46 14.11
N ALA A 161 7.72 -5.19 14.36
CA ALA A 161 8.18 -4.74 15.67
C ALA A 161 7.10 -4.91 16.75
N TYR A 162 5.84 -4.56 16.46
CA TYR A 162 4.73 -4.78 17.39
C TYR A 162 4.43 -6.26 17.63
N ILE A 163 4.57 -7.12 16.61
CA ILE A 163 4.43 -8.57 16.79
C ILE A 163 5.52 -9.10 17.73
N ILE A 164 6.78 -8.68 17.55
CA ILE A 164 7.88 -9.10 18.43
C ILE A 164 7.65 -8.58 19.85
N PHE A 165 7.26 -7.32 19.97
CA PHE A 165 6.94 -6.71 21.25
C PHE A 165 5.78 -7.44 21.96
N PHE A 166 4.79 -7.94 21.21
CA PHE A 166 3.72 -8.77 21.74
C PHE A 166 4.24 -10.04 22.39
N PHE A 167 5.10 -10.80 21.73
CA PHE A 167 5.64 -12.03 22.30
C PHE A 167 6.46 -11.78 23.56
N ILE A 168 7.28 -10.73 23.56
CA ILE A 168 8.08 -10.35 24.74
C ILE A 168 7.15 -10.02 25.91
N LEU A 169 6.17 -9.15 25.68
CA LEU A 169 5.24 -8.69 26.72
C LEU A 169 4.35 -9.84 27.22
N TRP A 170 3.90 -10.72 26.32
CA TRP A 170 3.13 -11.91 26.67
C TRP A 170 3.92 -12.87 27.55
N VAL A 171 5.19 -13.17 27.23
CA VAL A 171 6.05 -14.03 28.06
C VAL A 171 6.27 -13.42 29.44
N VAL A 172 6.53 -12.11 29.53
CA VAL A 172 6.69 -11.41 30.81
C VAL A 172 5.43 -11.52 31.66
N LEU A 173 4.25 -11.27 31.08
CA LEU A 173 2.98 -11.42 31.78
C LEU A 173 2.70 -12.87 32.17
N TYR A 174 2.98 -13.83 31.30
CA TYR A 174 2.82 -15.25 31.62
C TYR A 174 3.67 -15.65 32.83
N ILE A 175 4.93 -15.23 32.89
CA ILE A 175 5.80 -15.46 34.06
C ILE A 175 5.24 -14.76 35.30
N TYR A 176 4.74 -13.53 35.18
CA TYR A 176 4.10 -12.80 36.27
C TYR A 176 2.88 -13.54 36.84
N TYR A 177 1.95 -13.97 35.99
CA TYR A 177 0.79 -14.79 36.38
C TYR A 177 1.18 -16.18 36.89
N SER A 178 2.33 -16.71 36.48
CA SER A 178 2.88 -17.96 36.99
C SER A 178 3.41 -17.82 38.42
N ARG A 179 4.14 -16.73 38.71
CA ARG A 179 4.74 -16.46 40.04
C ARG A 179 3.70 -16.02 41.08
N GLY A 180 2.69 -15.24 40.71
CA GLY A 180 1.71 -14.66 41.64
C GLY A 180 0.87 -15.66 42.44
N LEU A 181 0.66 -16.88 41.94
CA LEU A 181 -0.12 -17.94 42.62
C LEU A 181 0.73 -18.97 43.38
N ILE A 182 2.04 -19.03 43.14
CA ILE A 182 2.92 -19.94 43.88
C ILE A 182 3.14 -19.42 45.31
N SER A 183 3.19 -18.10 45.51
CA SER A 183 3.32 -17.49 46.84
C SER A 183 2.07 -17.64 47.72
N GLU A 184 0.90 -17.99 47.16
CA GLU A 184 -0.34 -18.14 47.92
C GLU A 184 -0.53 -19.57 48.47
N LYS A 185 0.17 -20.56 47.89
CA LYS A 185 0.16 -21.94 48.38
C LYS A 185 1.09 -22.21 49.57
N ASP A 186 2.07 -21.33 49.83
CA ASP A 186 2.97 -21.43 50.98
C ASP A 186 2.42 -20.72 52.24
N LYS A 187 1.14 -20.32 52.25
CA LYS A 187 0.47 -19.65 53.39
C LYS A 187 -0.70 -20.44 53.98
N THR A 188 -0.82 -21.73 53.70
CA THR A 188 -1.74 -22.65 54.40
C THR A 188 -0.98 -23.76 55.10
#